data_AF-A0AAT9GV52-F1
#
_entry.id   AF-A0AAT9GV52-F1
#
_cell.length_a   1.000
_cell.length_b   1.000
_cell.length_c   1.000
_cell.angle_alpha   90.00
_cell.angle_beta   90.00
_cell.angle_gamma   90.00
#
_symmetry.space_group_name_H-M   'P 1'
#
loop_
_entity.id
_entity.type
_entity.pdbx_description
1 polymer ?
#
loop_
_entity_poly.entity_id
_entity_poly.type
_entity_poly.pdbx_seq_one_letter_code
_entity_poly.pdbx_strand_id
1 'polypeptide(L)'
;MVAFPYYPIGNSLYNVALSLFIPTIFFFFAGATYRIGRYLITYHSPLDVNPSMPLRGKVSGGEKIKDLVNTVANSSKVGAKRKPITTIVGLLMHLTLILIIFLLAQHMIFWAYYIPPYSALFPLAIPESAEDGLLALTMPGHPTTTMAYTFVNDIWGPLTVILNGQILTYLLMVFLAIYLAHKFYALAERLVIRAGDWWFFLLLFIDVVLGFLASSHIPNNVTWYDNLLGAHILVAEIIIATLPFTRGFHMFEFWFGKVREWYFMTFRRGAK
;
A
#
# COMPACT_ATOMS: atom_id res chain seq x y z
N MET A 1 -4.15 45.52 0.31
CA MET A 1 -3.30 44.52 -0.38
C MET A 1 -2.60 43.72 0.70
N VAL A 2 -2.97 42.46 0.90
CA VAL A 2 -2.18 41.56 1.75
C VAL A 2 -0.97 41.15 0.93
N ALA A 3 0.23 41.53 1.38
CA ALA A 3 1.45 41.09 0.75
C ALA A 3 1.54 39.56 0.92
N PHE A 4 1.40 38.82 -0.18
CA PHE A 4 1.73 37.40 -0.17
C PHE A 4 3.23 37.27 0.11
N PRO A 5 3.65 36.44 1.07
CA PRO A 5 5.07 36.21 1.31
C PRO A 5 5.73 35.72 0.02
N TYR A 6 6.93 36.22 -0.27
CA TYR A 6 7.76 35.78 -1.38
C TYR A 6 7.94 34.27 -1.30
N TYR A 7 7.34 33.53 -2.25
CA TYR A 7 7.49 32.10 -2.39
C TYR A 7 8.68 31.82 -3.32
N PRO A 8 9.83 31.33 -2.80
CA PRO A 8 10.97 31.02 -3.64
C PRO A 8 10.68 29.73 -4.42
N ILE A 9 10.08 29.89 -5.61
CA ILE A 9 9.87 28.82 -6.58
C ILE A 9 11.23 28.13 -6.82
N GLY A 10 11.33 26.85 -6.46
CA GLY A 10 12.56 26.06 -6.66
C GLY A 10 13.35 25.69 -5.40
N ASN A 11 13.03 26.25 -4.22
CA ASN A 11 13.73 25.95 -2.96
C ASN A 11 12.93 25.03 -2.02
N SER A 12 12.26 24.00 -2.57
CA SER A 12 11.50 23.02 -1.77
C SER A 12 11.95 21.60 -2.07
N LEU A 13 11.82 20.72 -1.08
CA LEU A 13 12.09 19.28 -1.24
C LEU A 13 11.21 18.64 -2.30
N TYR A 14 10.04 19.22 -2.59
CA TYR A 14 9.07 18.71 -3.56
C TYR A 14 9.67 18.47 -4.95
N ASN A 15 10.38 19.46 -5.50
CA ASN A 15 10.97 19.33 -6.84
C ASN A 15 12.08 18.28 -6.89
N VAL A 16 12.88 18.19 -5.82
CA VAL A 16 13.94 17.18 -5.70
C VAL A 16 13.32 15.79 -5.64
N ALA A 17 12.27 15.60 -4.83
CA ALA A 17 11.58 14.33 -4.69
C ALA A 17 11.04 13.85 -6.05
N LEU A 18 10.31 14.70 -6.79
CA LEU A 18 9.78 14.32 -8.12
C LEU A 18 10.85 13.92 -9.13
N SER A 19 12.07 14.47 -9.03
CA SER A 19 13.17 14.14 -9.94
C SER A 19 13.77 12.75 -9.72
N LEU A 20 13.54 12.15 -8.54
CA LEU A 20 14.13 10.88 -8.13
C LEU A 20 13.27 9.65 -8.47
N PHE A 21 12.07 9.86 -9.03
CA PHE A 21 11.17 8.78 -9.41
C PHE A 21 11.80 7.76 -10.36
N ILE A 22 12.52 8.20 -11.39
CA ILE A 22 13.18 7.29 -12.36
C ILE A 22 14.25 6.42 -11.67
N PRO A 23 15.22 6.97 -10.92
CA PRO A 23 16.13 6.18 -10.09
C PRO A 23 15.41 5.18 -9.17
N THR A 24 14.34 5.62 -8.50
CA THR A 24 13.55 4.80 -7.58
C THR A 24 12.97 3.56 -8.28
N ILE A 25 12.36 3.76 -9.45
CA ILE A 25 11.80 2.67 -10.26
C ILE A 25 12.90 1.70 -10.72
N PHE A 26 14.06 2.21 -11.13
CA PHE A 26 15.19 1.37 -11.51
C PHE A 26 15.64 0.44 -10.37
N PHE A 27 15.87 0.97 -9.16
CA PHE A 27 16.28 0.16 -8.02
C PHE A 27 15.22 -0.85 -7.59
N PHE A 28 13.95 -0.46 -7.63
CA PHE A 28 12.84 -1.37 -7.36
C PHE A 28 12.84 -2.56 -8.34
N PHE A 29 12.86 -2.31 -9.64
CA PHE A 29 12.79 -3.39 -10.63
C PHE A 29 14.06 -4.25 -10.66
N ALA A 30 15.24 -3.65 -10.49
CA ALA A 30 16.49 -4.40 -10.38
C ALA A 30 16.46 -5.35 -9.17
N GLY A 31 16.08 -4.84 -7.99
CA GLY A 31 15.96 -5.63 -6.78
C GLY A 31 14.88 -6.72 -6.86
N ALA A 32 13.71 -6.38 -7.40
CA ALA A 32 12.59 -7.31 -7.58
C ALA A 32 12.98 -8.44 -8.55
N THR A 33 13.63 -8.11 -9.67
CA THR A 33 14.12 -9.08 -10.65
C THR A 33 15.13 -10.03 -10.02
N TYR A 34 16.10 -9.51 -9.26
CA TYR A 34 17.06 -10.34 -8.55
C TYR A 34 16.38 -11.29 -7.56
N ARG A 35 15.46 -10.78 -6.73
CA ARG A 35 14.80 -11.59 -5.69
C ARG A 35 13.88 -12.65 -6.28
N ILE A 36 13.06 -12.30 -7.27
CA ILE A 36 12.20 -13.25 -7.99
C ILE A 36 13.05 -14.24 -8.77
N GLY A 37 14.09 -13.80 -9.48
CA GLY A 37 15.01 -14.66 -10.21
C GLY A 37 15.69 -15.68 -9.31
N ARG A 38 16.25 -15.24 -8.18
CA ARG A 38 16.83 -16.14 -7.16
C ARG A 38 15.81 -17.14 -6.64
N TYR A 39 14.59 -16.69 -6.36
CA TYR A 39 13.52 -17.57 -5.95
C TYR A 39 13.25 -18.64 -7.00
N LEU A 40 13.12 -18.28 -8.28
CA LEU A 40 12.86 -19.23 -9.36
C LEU A 40 14.02 -20.22 -9.58
N ILE A 41 15.27 -19.77 -9.43
CA ILE A 41 16.48 -20.58 -9.67
C ILE A 41 16.78 -21.53 -8.50
N THR A 42 16.73 -21.04 -7.26
CA THR A 42 17.12 -21.81 -6.06
C THR A 42 15.97 -22.64 -5.49
N TYR A 43 14.74 -22.45 -5.99
CA TYR A 43 13.61 -23.19 -5.48
C TYR A 43 13.63 -24.65 -5.92
N HIS A 44 13.93 -25.51 -4.96
CA HIS A 44 13.57 -26.92 -5.01
C HIS A 44 12.13 -27.08 -4.49
N SER A 45 11.27 -27.68 -5.29
CA SER A 45 9.88 -27.97 -4.89
C SER A 45 9.87 -28.79 -3.59
N PRO A 46 9.25 -28.31 -2.49
CA PRO A 46 9.02 -29.11 -1.28
C PRO A 46 7.82 -30.06 -1.47
N LEU A 47 7.10 -29.94 -2.59
CA LEU A 47 6.17 -30.97 -3.04
C LEU A 47 7.00 -31.97 -3.85
N ASP A 48 7.04 -33.22 -3.41
CA ASP A 48 7.47 -34.36 -4.23
C ASP A 48 6.50 -34.45 -5.42
N VAL A 49 6.77 -33.65 -6.45
CA VAL A 49 6.04 -33.73 -7.70
C VAL A 49 6.54 -35.00 -8.35
N ASN A 50 5.88 -36.11 -8.07
CA ASN A 50 6.10 -37.34 -8.81
C ASN A 50 5.80 -37.04 -10.30
N PRO A 51 6.80 -37.03 -11.20
CA PRO A 51 6.62 -36.58 -12.58
C PRO A 51 5.67 -37.50 -13.38
N SER A 52 5.33 -38.67 -12.84
CA SER A 52 4.34 -39.60 -13.37
C SER A 52 2.90 -39.31 -12.96
N MET A 53 2.62 -38.29 -12.13
CA MET A 53 1.23 -37.96 -11.79
C MET A 53 0.52 -37.28 -12.97
N PRO A 54 -0.66 -37.77 -13.37
CA PRO A 54 -1.41 -37.16 -14.45
C PRO A 54 -1.87 -35.76 -14.04
N LEU A 55 -1.60 -34.77 -14.90
CA LEU A 55 -2.26 -33.47 -14.83
C LEU A 55 -3.77 -33.72 -14.78
N ARG A 56 -4.45 -33.13 -13.79
CA ARG A 56 -5.92 -33.22 -13.73
C ARG A 56 -6.46 -32.71 -15.07
N GLY A 57 -7.37 -33.49 -15.68
CA GLY A 57 -8.01 -33.17 -16.96
C GLY A 57 -8.77 -31.83 -16.94
N LYS A 58 -9.62 -31.55 -17.94
CA LYS A 58 -10.32 -30.25 -18.07
C LYS A 58 -11.08 -29.84 -16.78
N VAL A 59 -10.43 -29.03 -15.93
CA VAL A 59 -11.06 -28.39 -14.77
C VAL A 59 -11.92 -27.24 -15.29
N SER A 60 -13.17 -27.17 -14.83
CA SER A 60 -14.09 -26.10 -15.23
C SER A 60 -13.56 -24.72 -14.79
N GLY A 61 -13.90 -23.67 -15.54
CA GLY A 61 -13.51 -22.30 -15.19
C GLY A 61 -14.00 -21.87 -13.80
N GLY A 62 -15.22 -22.29 -13.42
CA GLY A 62 -15.77 -22.00 -12.09
C GLY A 62 -15.00 -22.67 -10.96
N GLU A 63 -14.59 -23.93 -11.13
CA GLU A 63 -13.79 -24.65 -10.12
C GLU A 63 -12.39 -24.03 -9.97
N LYS A 64 -11.77 -23.59 -11.07
CA LYS A 64 -10.50 -22.83 -11.05
C LYS A 64 -10.60 -21.57 -10.18
N ILE A 65 -11.65 -20.77 -10.37
CA ILE A 65 -11.86 -19.53 -9.61
C ILE A 65 -12.14 -19.85 -8.13
N LYS A 66 -13.00 -20.83 -7.86
CA LYS A 66 -13.32 -21.27 -6.49
C LYS A 66 -12.06 -21.72 -5.74
N ASP A 67 -11.22 -22.52 -6.38
CA ASP A 67 -9.97 -23.00 -5.78
C ASP A 67 -9.01 -21.85 -5.51
N LEU A 68 -8.91 -20.86 -6.40
CA LEU A 68 -8.06 -19.68 -6.20
C LEU A 68 -8.52 -18.88 -4.97
N VAL A 69 -9.81 -18.57 -4.90
CA VAL A 69 -10.40 -17.85 -3.75
C VAL A 69 -10.17 -18.62 -2.46
N ASN A 70 -10.37 -19.94 -2.46
CA ASN A 70 -10.11 -20.77 -1.29
C ASN A 70 -8.63 -20.78 -0.88
N THR A 71 -7.71 -20.83 -1.84
CA THR A 71 -6.25 -20.82 -1.61
C THR A 71 -5.82 -19.53 -0.92
N VAL A 72 -6.29 -18.39 -1.42
CA VAL A 72 -6.01 -17.06 -0.85
C VAL A 72 -6.63 -16.96 0.54
N ALA A 73 -7.91 -17.31 0.69
CA ALA A 73 -8.63 -17.21 1.96
C ALA A 73 -8.10 -18.18 3.03
N ASN A 74 -7.50 -19.32 2.66
CA ASN A 74 -7.02 -20.32 3.61
C ASN A 74 -5.97 -19.75 4.57
N SER A 75 -5.06 -18.89 4.08
CA SER A 75 -4.05 -18.24 4.95
C SER A 75 -4.70 -17.40 6.05
N SER A 76 -5.69 -16.58 5.69
CA SER A 76 -6.43 -15.76 6.67
C SER A 76 -7.27 -16.63 7.61
N LYS A 77 -7.90 -17.71 7.10
CA LYS A 77 -8.69 -18.65 7.92
C LYS A 77 -7.84 -19.35 8.98
N VAL A 78 -6.65 -19.85 8.60
CA VAL A 78 -5.74 -20.52 9.54
C VAL A 78 -5.21 -19.52 10.57
N GLY A 79 -4.84 -18.30 10.13
CA GLY A 79 -4.44 -17.21 11.02
C GLY A 79 -5.52 -16.88 12.05
N ALA A 80 -6.76 -16.66 11.58
CA ALA A 80 -7.89 -16.31 12.42
C ALA A 80 -8.21 -17.40 13.47
N LYS A 81 -8.03 -18.68 13.12
CA LYS A 81 -8.21 -19.79 14.07
C LYS A 81 -7.11 -19.88 15.12
N ARG A 82 -5.84 -19.67 14.74
CA ARG A 82 -4.69 -19.88 15.63
C ARG A 82 -4.33 -18.66 16.46
N LYS A 83 -4.43 -17.47 15.87
CA LYS A 83 -4.10 -16.18 16.49
C LYS A 83 -5.09 -15.13 15.99
N PRO A 84 -6.35 -15.16 16.49
CA PRO A 84 -7.44 -14.33 15.98
C PRO A 84 -7.12 -12.83 16.04
N ILE A 85 -6.69 -12.34 17.22
CA ILE A 85 -6.45 -10.91 17.45
C ILE A 85 -5.36 -10.38 16.52
N THR A 86 -4.19 -11.03 16.47
CA THR A 86 -3.09 -10.58 15.61
C THR A 86 -3.45 -10.64 14.14
N THR A 87 -4.25 -11.63 13.74
CA THR A 87 -4.70 -11.77 12.34
C THR A 87 -5.67 -10.66 11.98
N ILE A 88 -6.67 -10.38 12.83
CA ILE A 88 -7.66 -9.32 12.59
C ILE A 88 -6.97 -7.96 12.55
N VAL A 89 -6.15 -7.62 13.55
CA VAL A 89 -5.41 -6.35 13.58
C VAL A 89 -4.47 -6.22 12.39
N GLY A 90 -3.77 -7.31 12.02
CA GLY A 90 -2.94 -7.34 10.82
C GLY A 90 -3.72 -7.10 9.54
N LEU A 91 -4.87 -7.75 9.36
CA LEU A 91 -5.73 -7.56 8.19
C LEU A 91 -6.31 -6.14 8.11
N LEU A 92 -6.75 -5.59 9.25
CA LEU A 92 -7.23 -4.21 9.30
C LEU A 92 -6.12 -3.22 8.90
N MET A 93 -4.91 -3.38 9.42
CA MET A 93 -3.77 -2.55 9.03
C MET A 93 -3.49 -2.62 7.52
N HIS A 94 -3.46 -3.82 6.93
CA HIS A 94 -3.26 -3.96 5.49
C HIS A 94 -4.41 -3.36 4.68
N LEU A 95 -5.66 -3.54 5.11
CA LEU A 95 -6.82 -2.95 4.46
C LEU A 95 -6.70 -1.42 4.46
N THR A 96 -6.44 -0.81 5.61
CA THR A 96 -6.24 0.64 5.73
C THR A 96 -5.11 1.11 4.82
N LEU A 97 -3.98 0.41 4.80
CA LEU A 97 -2.84 0.76 3.95
C LEU A 97 -3.18 0.68 2.45
N ILE A 98 -3.90 -0.36 2.03
CA ILE A 98 -4.36 -0.52 0.63
C ILE A 98 -5.31 0.61 0.25
N LEU A 99 -6.27 0.95 1.11
CA LEU A 99 -7.22 2.03 0.86
C LEU A 99 -6.50 3.39 0.73
N ILE A 100 -5.51 3.67 1.60
CA ILE A 100 -4.72 4.91 1.50
C ILE A 100 -3.88 4.94 0.22
N ILE A 101 -3.10 3.88 -0.05
CA ILE A 101 -2.16 3.89 -1.18
C ILE A 101 -2.91 3.93 -2.52
N PHE A 102 -4.02 3.22 -2.66
CA PHE A 102 -4.68 3.06 -3.97
C PHE A 102 -5.94 3.90 -4.14
N LEU A 103 -6.70 4.16 -3.08
CA LEU A 103 -8.02 4.81 -3.21
C LEU A 103 -8.07 6.22 -2.61
N LEU A 104 -7.08 6.67 -1.83
CA LEU A 104 -7.06 8.06 -1.39
C LEU A 104 -6.91 9.00 -2.59
N ALA A 105 -7.77 10.01 -2.72
CA ALA A 105 -7.88 10.85 -3.92
C ALA A 105 -6.52 11.38 -4.42
N GLN A 106 -5.67 11.85 -3.51
CA GLN A 106 -4.34 12.42 -3.77
C GLN A 106 -3.38 11.36 -4.35
N HIS A 107 -3.45 10.12 -3.84
CA HIS A 107 -2.70 9.00 -4.39
C HIS A 107 -3.26 8.56 -5.74
N MET A 108 -4.58 8.62 -5.94
CA MET A 108 -5.19 8.32 -7.24
C MET A 108 -4.76 9.31 -8.33
N ILE A 109 -4.61 10.60 -8.00
CA ILE A 109 -4.05 11.60 -8.92
C ILE A 109 -2.63 11.21 -9.31
N PHE A 110 -1.81 10.86 -8.31
CA PHE A 110 -0.45 10.39 -8.55
C PHE A 110 -0.41 9.17 -9.47
N TRP A 111 -1.25 8.16 -9.22
CA TRP A 111 -1.33 6.98 -10.09
C TRP A 111 -1.83 7.31 -11.49
N ALA A 112 -2.84 8.16 -11.62
CA ALA A 112 -3.37 8.59 -12.93
C ALA A 112 -2.33 9.40 -13.74
N TYR A 113 -1.42 10.11 -13.08
CA TYR A 113 -0.33 10.81 -13.75
C TYR A 113 0.64 9.83 -14.44
N TYR A 114 1.06 8.77 -13.75
CA TYR A 114 2.00 7.78 -14.30
C TYR A 114 1.33 6.64 -15.09
N ILE A 115 0.07 6.34 -14.79
CA ILE A 115 -0.73 5.29 -15.39
C ILE A 115 -2.07 5.92 -15.78
N PRO A 116 -2.17 6.61 -16.94
CA PRO A 116 -3.36 7.34 -17.34
C PRO A 116 -4.69 6.57 -17.26
N PRO A 117 -4.76 5.26 -17.57
CA PRO A 117 -5.98 4.48 -17.40
C PRO A 117 -6.49 4.36 -15.95
N TYR A 118 -5.67 4.68 -14.95
CA TYR A 118 -6.05 4.60 -13.53
C TYR A 118 -7.16 5.60 -13.15
N SER A 119 -7.32 6.68 -13.93
CA SER A 119 -8.41 7.66 -13.76
C SER A 119 -9.81 7.04 -13.87
N ALA A 120 -9.94 5.88 -14.54
CA ALA A 120 -11.18 5.12 -14.56
C ALA A 120 -11.65 4.67 -13.17
N LEU A 121 -10.75 4.63 -12.18
CA LEU A 121 -11.06 4.26 -10.81
C LEU A 121 -11.49 5.45 -9.94
N PHE A 122 -11.46 6.70 -10.42
CA PHE A 122 -11.86 7.87 -9.61
C PHE A 122 -13.24 7.79 -8.94
N PRO A 123 -14.26 7.07 -9.46
CA PRO A 123 -15.48 6.82 -8.70
C PRO A 123 -15.27 6.06 -7.38
N LEU A 124 -14.13 5.37 -7.20
CA LEU A 124 -13.74 4.69 -5.96
C LEU A 124 -12.92 5.58 -5.02
N ALA A 125 -12.68 6.84 -5.38
CA ALA A 125 -11.84 7.74 -4.60
C ALA A 125 -12.41 7.96 -3.20
N ILE A 126 -11.52 7.92 -2.22
CA ILE A 126 -11.77 8.24 -0.82
C ILE A 126 -11.29 9.67 -0.60
N PRO A 127 -12.15 10.57 -0.09
CA PRO A 127 -11.77 11.95 0.16
C PRO A 127 -10.72 12.06 1.27
N GLU A 128 -10.00 13.18 1.29
CA GLU A 128 -8.93 13.43 2.26
C GLU A 128 -9.47 13.57 3.67
N SER A 129 -10.53 14.36 3.84
CA SER A 129 -11.12 14.71 5.13
C SER A 129 -12.62 14.41 5.21
N ALA A 130 -13.16 14.44 6.42
CA ALA A 130 -14.61 14.32 6.62
C ALA A 130 -15.37 15.52 6.03
N GLU A 131 -14.76 16.71 6.08
CA GLU A 131 -15.28 17.93 5.47
C GLU A 131 -15.37 17.77 3.95
N ASP A 132 -14.34 17.26 3.30
CA ASP A 132 -14.34 16.98 1.86
C ASP A 132 -15.40 15.92 1.49
N GLY A 133 -15.57 14.88 2.30
CA GLY A 133 -16.63 13.89 2.12
C GLY A 133 -18.03 14.49 2.28
N LEU A 134 -18.24 15.35 3.26
CA LEU A 134 -19.51 16.05 3.46
C LEU A 134 -19.79 17.03 2.32
N LEU A 135 -18.77 17.73 1.82
CA LEU A 135 -18.88 18.61 0.66
C LEU A 135 -19.23 17.82 -0.61
N ALA A 136 -18.61 16.66 -0.83
CA ALA A 136 -18.96 15.77 -1.94
C ALA A 136 -20.43 15.32 -1.89
N LEU A 137 -20.94 15.02 -0.69
CA LEU A 137 -22.34 14.62 -0.50
C LEU A 137 -23.34 15.77 -0.68
N THR A 138 -23.01 16.96 -0.18
CA THR A 138 -23.97 18.08 -0.09
C THR A 138 -23.92 19.05 -1.26
N MET A 139 -22.81 19.08 -2.01
CA MET A 139 -22.62 19.93 -3.18
C MET A 139 -22.10 19.15 -4.41
N PRO A 140 -22.81 18.08 -4.85
CA PRO A 140 -22.41 17.30 -6.02
C PRO A 140 -22.49 18.16 -7.28
N GLY A 141 -21.34 18.59 -7.80
CA GLY A 141 -21.23 19.27 -9.10
C GLY A 141 -20.64 20.69 -9.09
N HIS A 142 -20.23 21.24 -7.94
CA HIS A 142 -19.57 22.54 -7.90
C HIS A 142 -18.16 22.42 -7.32
N PRO A 143 -17.13 22.17 -8.14
CA PRO A 143 -15.76 22.35 -7.69
C PRO A 143 -15.58 23.82 -7.28
N THR A 144 -15.33 24.06 -6.00
CA THR A 144 -15.08 25.42 -5.46
C THR A 144 -13.71 25.95 -5.91
N THR A 145 -12.88 25.10 -6.49
CA THR A 145 -11.57 25.41 -7.07
C THR A 145 -11.44 24.77 -8.45
N THR A 146 -10.76 25.43 -9.39
CA THR A 146 -10.43 24.84 -10.70
C THR A 146 -9.36 23.76 -10.54
N MET A 147 -9.77 22.52 -10.26
CA MET A 147 -8.90 21.35 -10.32
C MET A 147 -9.12 20.58 -11.62
N ALA A 148 -8.08 19.94 -12.13
CA ALA A 148 -8.16 19.06 -13.30
C ALA A 148 -9.04 17.81 -13.07
N TYR A 149 -9.32 17.48 -11.80
CA TYR A 149 -10.06 16.30 -11.37
C TYR A 149 -11.10 16.67 -10.30
N THR A 150 -12.30 16.11 -10.42
CA THR A 150 -13.44 16.40 -9.52
C THR A 150 -13.85 15.11 -8.78
N PHE A 151 -13.55 15.03 -7.48
CA PHE A 151 -13.90 13.89 -6.62
C PHE A 151 -15.26 14.07 -5.92
N VAL A 152 -16.30 14.40 -6.69
CA VAL A 152 -17.61 14.82 -6.14
C VAL A 152 -18.70 13.77 -6.35
N ASN A 153 -18.40 12.70 -7.09
CA ASN A 153 -19.34 11.61 -7.42
C ASN A 153 -18.65 10.25 -7.19
N ASP A 154 -18.38 9.92 -5.93
CA ASP A 154 -17.87 8.60 -5.55
C ASP A 154 -19.00 7.59 -5.27
N ILE A 155 -18.66 6.31 -5.28
CA ILE A 155 -19.60 5.21 -5.00
C ILE A 155 -19.92 5.04 -3.51
N TRP A 156 -19.17 5.73 -2.64
CA TRP A 156 -19.27 5.57 -1.19
C TRP A 156 -20.41 6.42 -0.61
N GLY A 157 -20.75 7.53 -1.26
CA GLY A 157 -21.88 8.38 -0.88
C GLY A 157 -21.73 8.86 0.58
N PRO A 158 -22.74 8.69 1.45
CA PRO A 158 -22.64 9.11 2.86
C PRO A 158 -21.52 8.43 3.65
N LEU A 159 -21.00 7.28 3.19
CA LEU A 159 -19.93 6.58 3.89
C LEU A 159 -18.64 7.41 3.92
N THR A 160 -18.42 8.32 2.98
CA THR A 160 -17.22 9.18 2.92
C THR A 160 -16.99 10.04 4.16
N VAL A 161 -18.04 10.38 4.90
CA VAL A 161 -17.93 11.13 6.16
C VAL A 161 -17.13 10.33 7.21
N ILE A 162 -17.19 8.99 7.16
CA ILE A 162 -16.49 8.07 8.08
C ILE A 162 -15.29 7.40 7.40
N LEU A 163 -15.43 7.09 6.11
CA LEU A 163 -14.37 6.55 5.25
C LEU A 163 -13.69 7.72 4.54
N ASN A 164 -12.72 8.33 5.23
CA ASN A 164 -11.88 9.39 4.68
C ASN A 164 -10.41 9.18 5.06
N GLY A 165 -9.52 9.90 4.37
CA GLY A 165 -8.07 9.84 4.56
C GLY A 165 -7.63 10.12 6.00
N GLN A 166 -8.22 11.09 6.70
CA GLN A 166 -7.87 11.41 8.08
C GLN A 166 -8.12 10.21 9.02
N ILE A 167 -9.33 9.64 9.00
CA ILE A 167 -9.69 8.50 9.85
C ILE A 167 -8.82 7.28 9.52
N LEU A 168 -8.64 6.99 8.23
CA LEU A 168 -7.77 5.90 7.78
C LEU A 168 -6.33 6.11 8.27
N THR A 169 -5.82 7.34 8.18
CA THR A 169 -4.45 7.69 8.60
C THR A 169 -4.28 7.56 10.11
N TYR A 170 -5.26 7.99 10.92
CA TYR A 170 -5.24 7.77 12.36
C TYR A 170 -5.21 6.29 12.73
N LEU A 171 -6.06 5.47 12.09
CA LEU A 171 -6.05 4.01 12.29
C LEU A 171 -4.71 3.41 11.91
N LEU A 172 -4.15 3.82 10.76
CA LEU A 172 -2.86 3.32 10.29
C LEU A 172 -1.72 3.69 11.25
N MET A 173 -1.69 4.94 11.75
CA MET A 173 -0.72 5.38 12.74
C MET A 173 -0.82 4.56 14.03
N VAL A 174 -2.03 4.31 14.55
CA VAL A 174 -2.24 3.47 15.74
C VAL A 174 -1.74 2.05 15.50
N PHE A 175 -2.10 1.42 14.38
CA PHE A 175 -1.65 0.06 14.08
C PHE A 175 -0.13 -0.02 13.91
N LEU A 176 0.48 0.92 13.19
CA LEU A 176 1.93 0.97 13.01
C LEU A 176 2.66 1.24 14.33
N ALA A 177 2.14 2.13 15.17
CA ALA A 177 2.70 2.40 16.50
C ALA A 177 2.67 1.15 17.39
N ILE A 178 1.58 0.38 17.39
CA ILE A 178 1.51 -0.90 18.11
C ILE A 178 2.57 -1.88 17.59
N TYR A 179 2.72 -2.00 16.26
CA TYR A 179 3.73 -2.87 15.65
C TYR A 179 5.17 -2.43 15.97
N LEU A 180 5.45 -1.13 15.93
CA LEU A 180 6.73 -0.56 16.32
C LEU A 180 7.01 -0.77 17.80
N ALA A 181 6.04 -0.57 18.68
CA ALA A 181 6.18 -0.81 20.12
C ALA A 181 6.55 -2.28 20.41
N HIS A 182 5.92 -3.24 19.72
CA HIS A 182 6.29 -4.65 19.83
C HIS A 182 7.74 -4.91 19.38
N LYS A 183 8.23 -4.20 18.36
CA LYS A 183 9.63 -4.30 17.92
C LYS A 183 10.58 -3.67 18.93
N PHE A 184 10.26 -2.50 19.48
CA PHE A 184 11.06 -1.87 20.54
C PHE A 184 11.14 -2.75 21.78
N TYR A 185 10.02 -3.38 22.17
CA TYR A 185 10.00 -4.35 23.25
C TYR A 185 10.89 -5.56 22.94
N ALA A 186 10.79 -6.15 21.75
CA ALA A 186 11.66 -7.26 21.34
C ALA A 186 13.16 -6.87 21.32
N LEU A 187 13.47 -5.62 20.96
CA LEU A 187 14.84 -5.09 21.01
C LEU A 187 15.33 -4.92 22.45
N ALA A 188 14.47 -4.43 23.34
CA ALA A 188 14.77 -4.30 24.77
C ALA A 188 15.05 -5.68 25.41
N GLU A 189 14.30 -6.71 24.99
CA GLU A 189 14.53 -8.12 25.33
C GLU A 189 15.74 -8.75 24.61
N ARG A 190 16.51 -7.96 23.86
CA ARG A 190 17.72 -8.39 23.12
C ARG A 190 17.45 -9.52 22.11
N LEU A 191 16.23 -9.61 21.60
CA LEU A 191 15.90 -10.55 20.54
C LEU A 191 16.53 -10.09 19.22
N VAL A 192 16.98 -11.04 18.42
CA VAL A 192 17.56 -10.74 17.11
C VAL A 192 16.45 -10.29 16.16
N ILE A 193 16.43 -9.00 15.84
CA ILE A 193 15.52 -8.42 14.84
C ILE A 193 16.33 -8.11 13.59
N ARG A 194 15.82 -8.55 12.43
CA ARG A 194 16.45 -8.27 11.13
C ARG A 194 16.42 -6.77 10.84
N ALA A 195 17.55 -6.18 10.45
CA ALA A 195 17.67 -4.75 10.15
C ALA A 195 16.66 -4.26 9.09
N GLY A 196 16.43 -5.06 8.03
CA GLY A 196 15.45 -4.74 6.99
C GLY A 196 14.00 -4.68 7.48
N ASP A 197 13.67 -5.33 8.59
CA ASP A 197 12.35 -5.23 9.22
C ASP A 197 12.18 -3.93 10.00
N TRP A 198 13.27 -3.41 10.58
CA TRP A 198 13.26 -2.11 11.25
C TRP A 198 13.16 -0.98 10.23
N TRP A 199 13.99 -1.05 9.19
CA TRP A 199 14.06 -0.07 8.12
C TRP A 199 12.69 0.21 7.50
N PHE A 200 11.98 -0.83 7.06
CA PHE A 200 10.70 -0.68 6.38
C PHE A 200 9.61 -0.07 7.30
N PHE A 201 9.45 -0.60 8.52
CA PHE A 201 8.38 -0.12 9.42
C PHE A 201 8.64 1.29 9.94
N LEU A 202 9.90 1.65 10.22
CA LEU A 202 10.25 2.98 10.66
C LEU A 202 10.00 4.01 9.55
N LEU A 203 10.49 3.74 8.33
CA LEU A 203 10.25 4.62 7.20
C LEU A 203 8.76 4.74 6.89
N LEU A 204 8.00 3.64 6.89
CA LEU A 204 6.56 3.69 6.66
C LEU A 204 5.84 4.55 7.71
N PHE A 205 6.25 4.46 8.98
CA PHE A 205 5.65 5.31 10.02
C PHE A 205 5.98 6.79 9.82
N ILE A 206 7.25 7.10 9.52
CA ILE A 206 7.68 8.47 9.20
C ILE A 206 6.91 9.00 8.00
N ASP A 207 6.78 8.20 6.95
CA ASP A 207 6.08 8.55 5.72
C ASP A 207 4.62 8.93 5.97
N VAL A 208 3.90 8.10 6.74
CA VAL A 208 2.51 8.35 7.13
C VAL A 208 2.38 9.62 7.97
N VAL A 209 3.32 9.87 8.88
CA VAL A 209 3.33 11.11 9.69
C VAL A 209 3.58 12.34 8.82
N LEU A 210 4.51 12.27 7.87
CA LEU A 210 4.79 13.38 6.94
C LEU A 210 3.59 13.67 6.04
N GLY A 211 2.96 12.63 5.49
CA GLY A 211 1.72 12.75 4.72
C GLY A 211 0.59 13.38 5.53
N PHE A 212 0.41 12.94 6.78
CA PHE A 212 -0.58 13.52 7.71
C PHE A 212 -0.33 15.00 8.01
N LEU A 213 0.94 15.39 8.27
CA LEU A 213 1.29 16.77 8.56
C LEU A 213 1.09 17.67 7.34
N ALA A 214 1.42 17.17 6.13
CA ALA A 214 1.18 17.87 4.88
C ALA A 214 -0.33 18.05 4.63
N SER A 215 -1.12 16.97 4.71
CA SER A 215 -2.56 16.98 4.49
C SER A 215 -3.29 17.89 5.49
N SER A 216 -2.87 17.84 6.76
CA SER A 216 -3.46 18.66 7.82
C SER A 216 -2.97 20.12 7.82
N HIS A 217 -2.06 20.49 6.91
CA HIS A 217 -1.44 21.82 6.86
C HIS A 217 -0.81 22.21 8.21
N ILE A 218 -0.03 21.31 8.81
CA ILE A 218 0.65 21.52 10.10
C ILE A 218 2.16 21.51 9.88
N PRO A 219 2.88 22.64 10.07
CA PRO A 219 2.37 23.99 10.37
C PRO A 219 1.64 24.64 9.19
N ASN A 220 0.71 25.56 9.48
CA ASN A 220 -0.10 26.24 8.46
C ASN A 220 0.72 27.28 7.69
N ASN A 221 1.57 26.81 6.80
CA ASN A 221 2.48 27.61 5.99
C ASN A 221 2.81 26.86 4.70
N VAL A 222 2.68 27.53 3.56
CA VAL A 222 2.90 26.95 2.22
C VAL A 222 4.32 26.36 2.06
N THR A 223 5.34 27.00 2.62
CA THR A 223 6.73 26.51 2.58
C THR A 223 6.87 25.19 3.35
N TRP A 224 6.17 25.06 4.47
CA TRP A 224 6.16 23.83 5.25
C TRP A 224 5.36 22.73 4.55
N TYR A 225 4.21 23.08 3.95
CA TYR A 225 3.43 22.14 3.15
C TYR A 225 4.28 21.50 2.04
N ASP A 226 4.96 22.30 1.21
CA ASP A 226 5.77 21.75 0.11
C ASP A 226 6.95 20.90 0.59
N ASN A 227 7.57 21.29 1.70
CA ASN A 227 8.68 20.52 2.26
C ASN A 227 8.20 19.23 2.94
N LEU A 228 7.06 19.24 3.62
CA LEU A 228 6.46 18.04 4.22
C LEU A 228 5.96 17.08 3.14
N LEU A 229 5.29 17.59 2.10
CA LEU A 229 4.86 16.81 0.95
C LEU A 229 6.07 16.27 0.18
N GLY A 230 7.08 17.10 -0.07
CA GLY A 230 8.32 16.67 -0.69
C GLY A 230 9.06 15.60 0.13
N ALA A 231 9.10 15.75 1.45
CA ALA A 231 9.68 14.75 2.35
C ALA A 231 8.87 13.43 2.35
N HIS A 232 7.54 13.51 2.35
CA HIS A 232 6.66 12.35 2.19
C HIS A 232 6.97 11.60 0.89
N ILE A 233 6.99 12.30 -0.25
CA ILE A 233 7.32 11.68 -1.55
C ILE A 233 8.73 11.08 -1.53
N LEU A 234 9.72 11.80 -0.99
CA LEU A 234 11.11 11.32 -0.91
C LEU A 234 11.21 10.04 -0.05
N VAL A 235 10.54 10.00 1.09
CA VAL A 235 10.54 8.81 1.97
C VAL A 235 9.81 7.66 1.29
N ALA A 236 8.65 7.90 0.66
CA ALA A 236 7.94 6.91 -0.13
C ALA A 236 8.83 6.34 -1.25
N GLU A 237 9.59 7.18 -1.94
CA GLU A 237 10.54 6.76 -2.96
C GLU A 237 11.67 5.88 -2.40
N ILE A 238 12.24 6.23 -1.25
CA ILE A 238 13.23 5.40 -0.56
C ILE A 238 12.61 4.04 -0.15
N ILE A 239 11.37 4.05 0.35
CA ILE A 239 10.64 2.82 0.68
C ILE A 239 10.49 1.95 -0.56
N ILE A 240 10.04 2.51 -1.70
CA ILE A 240 9.85 1.79 -2.96
C ILE A 240 11.18 1.23 -3.48
N ALA A 241 12.22 2.06 -3.56
CA ALA A 241 13.54 1.66 -4.05
C ALA A 241 14.14 0.52 -3.21
N THR A 242 13.95 0.57 -1.89
CA THR A 242 14.47 -0.44 -0.96
C THR A 242 13.52 -1.62 -0.74
N LEU A 243 12.27 -1.54 -1.22
CA LEU A 243 11.22 -2.51 -0.96
C LEU A 243 11.64 -3.96 -1.27
N PRO A 244 12.30 -4.27 -2.41
CA PRO A 244 12.72 -5.64 -2.73
C PRO A 244 13.74 -6.23 -1.76
N PHE A 245 14.44 -5.40 -0.99
CA PHE A 245 15.48 -5.82 -0.04
C PHE A 245 14.96 -5.88 1.40
N THR A 246 13.70 -5.51 1.63
CA THR A 246 13.08 -5.48 2.95
C THR A 246 11.98 -6.55 3.08
N ARG A 247 11.35 -6.61 4.25
CA ARG A 247 10.15 -7.42 4.47
C ARG A 247 8.92 -6.86 3.74
N GLY A 248 8.94 -5.60 3.30
CA GLY A 248 7.84 -5.00 2.52
C GLY A 248 7.50 -5.81 1.26
N PHE A 249 8.49 -6.45 0.64
CA PHE A 249 8.30 -7.30 -0.55
C PHE A 249 7.38 -8.52 -0.33
N HIS A 250 7.05 -8.87 0.93
CA HIS A 250 6.17 -9.99 1.24
C HIS A 250 4.81 -9.90 0.55
N MET A 251 4.33 -8.71 0.21
CA MET A 251 3.08 -8.55 -0.54
C MET A 251 3.16 -9.19 -1.93
N PHE A 252 4.30 -9.06 -2.62
CA PHE A 252 4.53 -9.70 -3.92
C PHE A 252 4.78 -11.20 -3.77
N GLU A 253 5.59 -11.60 -2.78
CA GLU A 253 5.88 -13.01 -2.52
C GLU A 253 4.62 -13.79 -2.11
N PHE A 254 3.72 -13.16 -1.37
CA PHE A 254 2.43 -13.74 -1.01
C PHE A 254 1.60 -14.05 -2.26
N TRP A 255 1.41 -13.08 -3.15
CA TRP A 255 0.63 -13.29 -4.37
C TRP A 255 1.27 -14.34 -5.29
N PHE A 256 2.59 -14.25 -5.48
CA PHE A 256 3.33 -15.24 -6.26
C PHE A 256 3.18 -16.65 -5.67
N GLY A 257 3.38 -16.78 -4.36
CA GLY A 257 3.22 -18.03 -3.64
C GLY A 257 1.81 -18.60 -3.74
N LYS A 258 0.78 -17.74 -3.70
CA LYS A 258 -0.64 -18.13 -3.78
C LYS A 258 -1.08 -18.57 -5.15
N VAL A 259 -0.68 -17.87 -6.20
CA VAL A 259 -0.91 -18.30 -7.59
C VAL A 259 -0.27 -19.67 -7.81
N ARG A 260 0.92 -19.89 -7.26
CA ARG A 260 1.60 -21.18 -7.36
C ARG A 260 0.91 -22.28 -6.57
N GLU A 261 0.58 -22.03 -5.30
CA GLU A 261 -0.17 -22.98 -4.45
C GLU A 261 -1.49 -23.38 -5.14
N TRP A 262 -2.20 -22.40 -5.69
CA TRP A 262 -3.40 -22.62 -6.49
C TRP A 262 -3.13 -23.49 -7.72
N TYR A 263 -2.09 -23.18 -8.50
CA TYR A 263 -1.72 -23.99 -9.67
C TYR A 263 -1.49 -25.47 -9.30
N PHE A 264 -0.73 -25.73 -8.23
CA PHE A 264 -0.49 -27.09 -7.76
C PHE A 264 -1.76 -27.76 -7.23
N MET A 265 -2.59 -27.07 -6.45
CA MET A 265 -3.82 -27.63 -5.90
C MET A 265 -4.91 -27.87 -6.95
N THR A 266 -4.96 -27.07 -8.02
CA THR A 266 -5.97 -27.19 -9.06
C THR A 266 -5.55 -28.21 -10.14
N PHE A 267 -4.30 -28.18 -10.57
CA PHE A 267 -3.82 -29.00 -11.71
C PHE A 267 -3.01 -30.23 -11.31
N ARG A 268 -2.47 -30.28 -10.08
CA ARG A 268 -1.61 -31.37 -9.58
C ARG A 268 -2.04 -31.91 -8.21
N ARG A 269 -3.34 -31.78 -7.87
CA ARG A 269 -3.93 -32.27 -6.62
C ARG A 269 -3.64 -33.77 -6.45
N GLY A 270 -2.87 -34.14 -5.42
CA GLY A 270 -2.51 -35.54 -5.16
C GLY A 270 -1.01 -35.81 -5.09
N ALA A 271 -0.16 -34.85 -5.44
CA ALA A 271 1.26 -34.87 -5.07
C ALA A 271 1.38 -34.97 -3.54
N LYS A 272 1.69 -36.16 -3.04
CA LYS A 272 2.11 -36.38 -1.66
C LYS A 272 3.61 -36.22 -1.61
#